data_AF-A0A951X4L9-F1
#
_entry.id   AF-A0A951X4L9-F1
#
_cell.length_a   1.000
_cell.length_b   1.000
_cell.length_c   1.000
_cell.angle_alpha   90.00
_cell.angle_beta   90.00
_cell.angle_gamma   90.00
#
_symmetry.space_group_name_H-M   'P 1'
#
loop_
_entity.id
_entity.type
_entity.pdbx_description
1 polymer ?
#
loop_
_entity_poly.entity_id
_entity_poly.type
_entity_poly.pdbx_seq_one_letter_code
_entity_poly.pdbx_strand_id
1 'polypeptide(L)'
;MPGWTGFPAGRRRAAKLRRPVVVDNDVNCFALAEASAGAGRPYRHFLLAAVGTAIGGGIVIDRRLYRGLAGGAGEIGQLCMVPEGGPPCTEPLSGCLEAYAASSVMVARSGYDSIHALAAAYVSGEPVAAVEEAALWLGRGLAGVAHVLAPEAILIGGSAGLLGERYLAAVRTAFYGHTLPSFHAIPLVPTALGADSGLIGAGLLAGTSE
;
A
#
# COMPACT_ATOMS: atom_id res chain seq x y z
N MET A 1 15.60 -7.98 -0.89
CA MET A 1 16.13 -9.07 -1.75
C MET A 1 17.61 -9.30 -1.44
N PRO A 2 18.02 -10.52 -1.04
CA PRO A 2 19.44 -10.83 -0.80
C PRO A 2 20.31 -10.53 -2.03
N GLY A 3 21.44 -9.85 -1.84
CA GLY A 3 22.40 -9.54 -2.92
C GLY A 3 22.03 -8.35 -3.83
N TRP A 4 20.92 -7.65 -3.57
CA TRP A 4 20.50 -6.48 -4.36
C TRP A 4 20.91 -5.14 -3.74
N THR A 5 21.38 -5.13 -2.50
CA THR A 5 21.83 -3.91 -1.82
C THR A 5 22.98 -3.26 -2.60
N GLY A 6 22.79 -2.01 -3.01
CA GLY A 6 23.76 -1.28 -3.83
C GLY A 6 23.91 -1.78 -5.27
N PHE A 7 23.08 -2.75 -5.71
CA PHE A 7 23.16 -3.28 -7.06
C PHE A 7 22.68 -2.23 -8.09
N PRO A 8 23.52 -1.79 -9.04
CA PRO A 8 23.20 -0.68 -9.93
C PRO A 8 22.37 -1.15 -11.14
N ALA A 9 21.16 -1.67 -10.88
CA ALA A 9 20.29 -2.29 -11.90
C ALA A 9 20.05 -1.36 -13.10
N GLY A 10 19.64 -0.13 -12.83
CA GLY A 10 19.36 0.88 -13.87
C GLY A 10 20.58 1.17 -14.73
N ARG A 11 21.73 1.47 -14.11
CA ARG A 11 22.99 1.76 -14.84
C ARG A 11 23.43 0.58 -15.69
N ARG A 12 23.38 -0.65 -15.16
CA ARG A 12 23.77 -1.86 -15.92
C ARG A 12 22.85 -2.11 -17.11
N ARG A 13 21.54 -1.90 -16.94
CA ARG A 13 20.57 -2.04 -18.03
C ARG A 13 20.72 -0.93 -19.06
N ALA A 14 20.93 0.32 -18.65
CA ALA A 14 21.16 1.45 -19.54
C ALA A 14 22.38 1.23 -20.44
N ALA A 15 23.49 0.75 -19.88
CA ALA A 15 24.71 0.44 -20.65
C ALA A 15 24.46 -0.63 -21.72
N LYS A 16 23.67 -1.66 -21.40
CA LYS A 16 23.35 -2.74 -22.34
C LYS A 16 22.34 -2.30 -23.42
N LEU A 17 21.34 -1.52 -23.05
CA LEU A 17 20.26 -1.09 -23.95
C LEU A 17 20.62 0.15 -24.78
N ARG A 18 21.67 0.88 -24.40
CA ARG A 18 22.05 2.18 -24.98
C ARG A 18 20.86 3.15 -25.02
N ARG A 19 20.06 3.13 -23.96
CA ARG A 19 18.88 3.97 -23.75
C ARG A 19 18.79 4.37 -22.27
N PRO A 20 18.15 5.51 -21.96
CA PRO A 20 17.82 5.85 -20.57
C PRO A 20 17.02 4.71 -19.92
N VAL A 21 17.38 4.38 -18.67
CA VAL A 21 16.65 3.41 -17.85
C VAL A 21 16.44 4.03 -16.48
N VAL A 22 15.18 4.09 -16.10
CA VAL A 22 14.72 4.48 -14.77
C VAL A 22 14.34 3.24 -13.98
N VAL A 23 14.54 3.28 -12.67
CA VAL A 23 14.16 2.21 -11.74
C VAL A 23 13.53 2.87 -10.53
N ASP A 24 12.40 2.34 -10.09
CA ASP A 24 11.69 2.80 -8.92
C ASP A 24 11.03 1.60 -8.21
N ASN A 25 10.54 1.86 -7.00
CA ASN A 25 9.73 0.91 -6.24
C ASN A 25 8.40 0.65 -6.96
N ASP A 26 7.90 -0.58 -6.89
CA ASP A 26 6.66 -1.02 -7.54
C ASP A 26 5.42 -0.28 -6.99
N VAL A 27 5.38 0.01 -5.69
CA VAL A 27 4.31 0.80 -5.06
C VAL A 27 4.38 2.26 -5.48
N ASN A 28 5.57 2.83 -5.73
CA ASN A 28 5.70 4.16 -6.33
C ASN A 28 5.16 4.19 -7.76
N CYS A 29 5.47 3.18 -8.56
CA CYS A 29 4.88 3.02 -9.90
C CYS A 29 3.35 2.90 -9.82
N PHE A 30 2.83 2.11 -8.87
CA PHE A 30 1.39 2.01 -8.64
C PHE A 30 0.77 3.37 -8.30
N ALA A 31 1.35 4.12 -7.36
CA ALA A 31 0.88 5.45 -7.00
C ALA A 31 0.91 6.43 -8.18
N LEU A 32 1.95 6.36 -9.02
CA LEU A 32 2.05 7.19 -10.23
C LEU A 32 0.96 6.84 -11.26
N ALA A 33 0.66 5.56 -11.43
CA ALA A 33 -0.41 5.11 -12.31
C ALA A 33 -1.77 5.62 -11.83
N GLU A 34 -2.07 5.46 -10.54
CA GLU A 34 -3.31 5.93 -9.94
C GLU A 34 -3.44 7.46 -9.97
N ALA A 35 -2.33 8.18 -9.78
CA ALA A 35 -2.30 9.64 -9.93
C ALA A 35 -2.64 10.09 -11.35
N SER A 36 -2.21 9.32 -12.36
CA SER A 36 -2.29 9.72 -13.77
C SER A 36 -3.59 9.28 -14.44
N ALA A 37 -4.01 8.04 -14.21
CA ALA A 37 -5.11 7.39 -14.92
C ALA A 37 -6.16 6.76 -14.00
N GLY A 38 -5.93 6.69 -12.68
CA GLY A 38 -6.79 5.97 -11.75
C GLY A 38 -7.57 6.87 -10.78
N ALA A 39 -7.86 6.31 -9.60
CA ALA A 39 -8.63 6.94 -8.53
C ALA A 39 -7.91 8.15 -7.91
N GLY A 40 -6.61 8.30 -8.16
CA GLY A 40 -5.79 9.38 -7.60
C GLY A 40 -5.91 10.70 -8.35
N ARG A 41 -6.42 10.69 -9.60
CA ARG A 41 -6.50 11.88 -10.48
C ARG A 41 -7.15 13.12 -9.84
N PRO A 42 -8.26 13.01 -9.07
CA PRO A 42 -8.89 14.17 -8.46
C PRO A 42 -8.03 14.85 -7.40
N TYR A 43 -7.08 14.12 -6.80
CA TYR A 43 -6.31 14.55 -5.64
C TYR A 43 -4.91 15.03 -6.05
N ARG A 44 -4.45 16.08 -5.38
CA ARG A 44 -3.08 16.60 -5.48
C ARG A 44 -2.15 15.97 -4.45
N HIS A 45 -2.68 15.67 -3.27
CA HIS A 45 -1.94 15.12 -2.14
C HIS A 45 -2.65 13.86 -1.66
N PHE A 46 -2.08 12.68 -1.86
CA PHE A 46 -2.70 11.44 -1.41
C PHE A 46 -1.68 10.39 -1.02
N LEU A 47 -2.13 9.44 -0.20
CA LEU A 47 -1.41 8.20 0.08
C LEU A 47 -2.05 7.07 -0.73
N LEU A 48 -1.26 6.30 -1.44
CA LEU A 48 -1.64 4.97 -1.89
C LEU A 48 -1.13 3.95 -0.88
N ALA A 49 -2.00 3.12 -0.32
CA ALA A 49 -1.66 1.98 0.51
C ALA A 49 -1.84 0.69 -0.31
N ALA A 50 -0.72 0.04 -0.66
CA ALA A 50 -0.72 -1.23 -1.36
C ALA A 50 -0.69 -2.36 -0.32
N VAL A 51 -1.81 -3.06 -0.17
CA VAL A 51 -1.99 -4.17 0.77
C VAL A 51 -2.02 -5.47 -0.03
N GLY A 52 -0.93 -6.21 0.05
CA GLY A 52 -0.76 -7.49 -0.62
C GLY A 52 0.02 -8.48 0.23
N THR A 53 0.99 -9.18 -0.36
CA THR A 53 1.90 -10.06 0.41
C THR A 53 2.58 -9.31 1.56
N ALA A 54 2.84 -8.03 1.35
CA ALA A 54 3.41 -7.05 2.26
C ALA A 54 2.50 -5.80 2.28
N ILE A 55 2.82 -4.81 3.12
CA ILE A 55 2.18 -3.49 3.09
C ILE A 55 3.20 -2.43 2.72
N GLY A 56 2.98 -1.78 1.57
CA GLY A 56 3.75 -0.63 1.15
C GLY A 56 2.87 0.60 0.94
N GLY A 57 3.51 1.76 0.85
CA GLY A 57 2.85 3.03 0.61
C GLY A 57 3.56 3.83 -0.48
N GLY A 58 2.78 4.54 -1.28
CA GLY A 58 3.26 5.53 -2.24
C GLY A 58 2.68 6.89 -1.88
N ILE A 59 3.54 7.89 -1.69
CA ILE A 59 3.12 9.23 -1.28
C ILE A 59 3.15 10.13 -2.52
N VAL A 60 2.04 10.81 -2.80
CA VAL A 60 1.95 11.83 -3.85
C VAL A 60 1.71 13.19 -3.20
N ILE A 61 2.56 14.17 -3.51
CA ILE A 61 2.47 15.56 -3.07
C ILE A 61 2.60 16.43 -4.31
N ASP A 62 1.66 17.37 -4.50
CA ASP A 62 1.63 18.23 -5.68
C ASP A 62 1.64 17.43 -7.00
N ARG A 63 0.90 16.31 -7.02
CA ARG A 63 0.85 15.36 -8.16
C ARG A 63 2.20 14.74 -8.53
N ARG A 64 3.20 14.79 -7.64
CA ARG A 64 4.52 14.19 -7.82
C ARG A 64 4.76 13.14 -6.75
N LEU A 65 5.45 12.07 -7.12
CA LEU A 65 5.90 11.08 -6.15
C LEU A 65 6.88 11.71 -5.16
N TYR A 66 6.55 11.61 -3.88
CA TYR A 66 7.48 11.90 -2.79
C TYR A 66 8.22 10.61 -2.42
N ARG A 67 9.51 10.57 -2.74
CA ARG A 67 10.37 9.40 -2.56
C ARG A 67 11.16 9.39 -1.25
N GLY A 68 11.27 10.54 -0.59
CA GLY A 68 12.10 10.71 0.60
C GLY A 68 13.58 10.36 0.37
N LEU A 69 14.29 10.09 1.47
CA LEU A 69 15.71 9.73 1.44
C LEU A 69 15.89 8.38 0.73
N ALA A 70 16.64 8.40 -0.37
CA ALA A 70 17.00 7.20 -1.15
C ALA A 70 15.81 6.33 -1.61
N GLY A 71 14.59 6.89 -1.71
CA GLY A 71 13.41 6.14 -2.14
C GLY A 71 12.63 5.43 -1.02
N GLY A 72 13.00 5.63 0.25
CA GLY A 72 12.39 4.94 1.38
C GLY A 72 11.12 5.59 1.97
N ALA A 73 10.54 6.60 1.33
CA ALA A 73 9.26 7.15 1.79
C ALA A 73 8.12 6.15 1.56
N GLY A 74 7.15 6.13 2.47
CA GLY A 74 5.95 5.31 2.30
C GLY A 74 6.04 3.88 2.84
N GLU A 75 7.06 3.55 3.65
CA GLU A 75 7.17 2.26 4.36
C GLU A 75 6.13 2.11 5.50
N ILE A 76 4.86 2.37 5.22
CA ILE A 76 3.76 2.39 6.20
C ILE A 76 3.51 1.01 6.83
N GLY A 77 3.90 -0.08 6.15
CA GLY A 77 3.87 -1.42 6.71
C GLY A 77 4.79 -1.59 7.92
N GLN A 78 5.87 -0.80 8.00
CA GLN A 78 6.85 -0.84 9.09
C GLN A 78 6.48 0.06 10.28
N LEU A 79 5.30 0.68 10.28
CA LEU A 79 4.81 1.40 11.46
C LEU A 79 4.69 0.45 12.64
N CYS A 80 5.38 0.78 13.74
CA CYS A 80 5.30 0.00 14.97
C CYS A 80 3.95 0.23 15.64
N MET A 81 3.10 -0.80 15.60
CA MET A 81 1.75 -0.78 16.17
C MET A 81 1.75 -1.31 17.60
N VAL A 82 2.61 -2.29 17.89
CA VAL A 82 2.74 -2.94 19.20
C VAL A 82 4.23 -3.04 19.56
N PRO A 83 4.76 -2.11 20.36
CA PRO A 83 6.19 -2.02 20.63
C PRO A 83 6.76 -3.18 21.45
N GLU A 84 5.93 -3.84 22.26
CA GLU A 84 6.35 -4.95 23.12
C GLU A 84 5.43 -6.15 22.91
N GLY A 85 6.01 -7.34 22.72
CA GLY A 85 5.26 -8.58 22.55
C GLY A 85 4.51 -8.72 21.21
N GLY A 86 4.73 -7.81 20.25
CA GLY A 86 4.20 -7.94 18.90
C GLY A 86 4.81 -9.10 18.11
N PRO A 87 4.12 -9.61 17.09
CA PRO A 87 4.65 -10.65 16.21
C PRO A 87 5.87 -10.14 15.44
N PRO A 88 6.79 -11.03 15.05
CA PRO A 88 7.92 -10.64 14.20
C PRO A 88 7.43 -10.08 12.86
N CYS A 89 8.10 -9.03 12.37
CA CYS A 89 7.97 -8.51 10.99
C CYS A 89 9.32 -8.64 10.28
N THR A 90 9.71 -7.68 9.45
CA THR A 90 11.02 -7.68 8.79
C THR A 90 12.11 -7.46 9.82
N GLU A 91 13.01 -8.42 10.00
CA GLU A 91 14.10 -8.32 10.98
C GLU A 91 14.89 -7.00 10.82
N PRO A 92 15.20 -6.29 11.92
CA PRO A 92 15.03 -6.69 13.33
C PRO A 92 13.71 -6.25 13.98
N LEU A 93 12.70 -5.86 13.20
CA LEU A 93 11.48 -5.24 13.71
C LEU A 93 10.46 -6.28 14.23
N SER A 94 9.64 -5.86 15.19
CA SER A 94 8.46 -6.59 15.66
C SER A 94 7.27 -5.65 15.87
N GLY A 95 6.06 -6.19 15.81
CA GLY A 95 4.82 -5.44 16.02
C GLY A 95 4.50 -4.42 14.93
N CYS A 96 5.08 -4.56 13.73
CA CYS A 96 4.79 -3.71 12.60
C CYS A 96 3.35 -3.89 12.10
N LEU A 97 2.76 -2.86 11.49
CA LEU A 97 1.44 -2.91 10.85
C LEU A 97 1.30 -4.07 9.86
N GLU A 98 2.34 -4.33 9.07
CA GLU A 98 2.39 -5.42 8.09
C GLU A 98 2.10 -6.79 8.71
N ALA A 99 2.65 -7.06 9.90
CA ALA A 99 2.49 -8.36 10.58
C ALA A 99 1.05 -8.63 11.04
N TYR A 100 0.17 -7.63 10.98
CA TYR A 100 -1.24 -7.76 11.33
C TYR A 100 -2.16 -7.65 10.13
N ALA A 101 -1.84 -6.80 9.14
CA ALA A 101 -2.78 -6.38 8.12
C ALA A 101 -2.43 -6.81 6.69
N ALA A 102 -1.28 -7.46 6.46
CA ALA A 102 -0.93 -7.93 5.11
C ALA A 102 -1.87 -9.06 4.65
N SER A 103 -2.14 -9.14 3.35
CA SER A 103 -2.95 -10.23 2.78
C SER A 103 -2.32 -11.61 3.01
N SER A 104 -0.98 -11.71 3.05
CA SER A 104 -0.29 -12.94 3.42
C SER A 104 -0.65 -13.41 4.84
N VAL A 105 -0.74 -12.47 5.78
CA VAL A 105 -1.15 -12.71 7.18
C VAL A 105 -2.62 -13.12 7.24
N MET A 106 -3.50 -12.43 6.51
CA MET A 106 -4.92 -12.79 6.44
C MET A 106 -5.10 -14.23 5.95
N VAL A 107 -4.42 -14.59 4.85
CA VAL A 107 -4.46 -15.95 4.27
C VAL A 107 -3.94 -16.96 5.29
N ALA A 108 -2.73 -16.76 5.82
CA ALA A 108 -2.10 -17.67 6.78
C ALA A 108 -2.94 -17.92 8.04
N ARG A 109 -3.70 -16.91 8.50
CA ARG A 109 -4.55 -17.00 9.70
C ARG A 109 -5.98 -17.46 9.42
N SER A 110 -6.39 -17.51 8.15
CA SER A 110 -7.76 -17.86 7.76
C SER A 110 -7.97 -19.34 7.44
N GLY A 111 -6.90 -20.08 7.15
CA GLY A 111 -6.98 -21.48 6.72
C GLY A 111 -7.26 -21.66 5.22
N TYR A 112 -7.39 -20.57 4.45
CA TYR A 112 -7.48 -20.62 2.99
C TYR A 112 -6.09 -20.65 2.33
N ASP A 113 -5.97 -21.26 1.15
CA ASP A 113 -4.69 -21.41 0.45
C ASP A 113 -4.24 -20.16 -0.32
N SER A 114 -5.14 -19.21 -0.56
CA SER A 114 -4.83 -17.99 -1.32
C SER A 114 -5.78 -16.85 -1.01
N ILE A 115 -5.35 -15.63 -1.33
CA ILE A 115 -6.19 -14.43 -1.21
C ILE A 115 -7.42 -14.49 -2.11
N HIS A 116 -7.37 -15.21 -3.24
CA HIS A 116 -8.52 -15.38 -4.14
C HIS A 116 -9.60 -16.27 -3.51
N ALA A 117 -9.20 -17.41 -2.92
CA ALA A 117 -10.14 -18.30 -2.24
C ALA A 117 -10.74 -17.63 -1.00
N LEU A 118 -9.90 -16.96 -0.21
CA LEU A 118 -10.33 -16.16 0.93
C LEU A 118 -11.32 -15.06 0.52
N ALA A 119 -11.01 -14.31 -0.54
CA ALA A 119 -11.88 -13.24 -1.02
C ALA A 119 -13.24 -13.76 -1.51
N ALA A 120 -13.26 -14.88 -2.23
CA ALA A 120 -14.50 -15.50 -2.68
C ALA A 120 -15.42 -15.88 -1.50
N ALA A 121 -14.88 -16.45 -0.43
CA ALA A 121 -15.63 -16.76 0.78
C ALA A 121 -16.09 -15.50 1.53
N TYR A 122 -15.19 -14.53 1.72
CA TYR A 122 -15.51 -13.31 2.45
C TYR A 122 -16.58 -12.45 1.75
N VAL A 123 -16.49 -12.33 0.42
CA VAL A 123 -17.47 -11.59 -0.40
C VAL A 123 -18.83 -12.29 -0.44
N SER A 124 -18.88 -13.63 -0.32
CA SER A 124 -20.15 -14.36 -0.24
C SER A 124 -20.89 -14.20 1.09
N GLY A 125 -20.28 -13.50 2.07
CA GLY A 125 -20.87 -13.20 3.36
C GLY A 125 -20.28 -14.00 4.52
N GLU A 126 -19.33 -14.91 4.27
CA GLU A 126 -18.70 -15.68 5.34
C GLU A 126 -17.95 -14.75 6.31
N PRO A 127 -18.11 -14.91 7.63
CA PRO A 127 -17.32 -14.16 8.61
C PRO A 127 -15.90 -14.75 8.68
N VAL A 128 -14.90 -13.99 8.24
CA VAL A 128 -13.50 -14.40 8.36
C VAL A 128 -12.78 -13.47 9.33
N ALA A 129 -12.58 -13.93 10.56
CA ALA A 129 -12.01 -13.11 11.65
C ALA A 129 -10.65 -12.48 11.31
N ALA A 130 -9.80 -13.21 10.59
CA ALA A 130 -8.48 -12.71 10.16
C ALA A 130 -8.59 -11.47 9.25
N VAL A 131 -9.63 -11.39 8.40
CA VAL A 131 -9.87 -10.24 7.52
C VAL A 131 -10.38 -9.03 8.32
N GLU A 132 -11.31 -9.26 9.26
CA GLU A 132 -11.85 -8.19 10.11
C GLU A 132 -10.78 -7.61 11.05
N GLU A 133 -9.94 -8.46 11.62
CA GLU A 133 -8.80 -8.04 12.44
C GLU A 133 -7.78 -7.25 11.61
N ALA A 134 -7.47 -7.71 10.40
CA ALA A 134 -6.58 -6.99 9.50
C ALA A 134 -7.15 -5.62 9.08
N ALA A 135 -8.46 -5.53 8.86
CA ALA A 135 -9.13 -4.27 8.56
C ALA A 135 -9.02 -3.26 9.72
N LEU A 136 -9.20 -3.75 10.96
CA LEU A 136 -9.02 -2.95 12.17
C LEU A 136 -7.61 -2.39 12.28
N TRP A 137 -6.59 -3.25 12.14
CA TRP A 137 -5.19 -2.83 12.23
C TRP A 137 -4.80 -1.86 11.11
N LEU A 138 -5.22 -2.14 9.87
CA LEU A 138 -4.98 -1.24 8.74
C LEU A 138 -5.60 0.14 8.99
N GLY A 139 -6.87 0.20 9.40
CA GLY A 139 -7.54 1.45 9.69
C GLY A 139 -6.82 2.26 10.78
N ARG A 140 -6.37 1.59 11.85
CA ARG A 140 -5.60 2.23 12.93
C ARG A 140 -4.24 2.74 12.47
N GLY A 141 -3.51 1.96 11.66
CA GLY A 141 -2.23 2.39 11.10
C GLY A 141 -2.38 3.59 10.16
N LEU A 142 -3.37 3.54 9.27
CA LEU A 142 -3.69 4.65 8.36
C LEU A 142 -4.13 5.91 9.11
N ALA A 143 -4.82 5.78 10.24
CA ALA A 143 -5.18 6.92 11.09
C ALA A 143 -3.93 7.67 11.58
N GLY A 144 -2.93 6.93 12.05
CA GLY A 144 -1.63 7.52 12.45
C GLY A 144 -0.93 8.22 11.29
N VAL A 145 -0.92 7.61 10.09
CA VAL A 145 -0.35 8.26 8.89
C VAL A 145 -1.13 9.53 8.53
N ALA A 146 -2.46 9.50 8.62
CA ALA A 146 -3.28 10.66 8.33
C ALA A 146 -2.98 11.82 9.28
N HIS A 147 -2.75 11.58 10.58
CA HIS A 147 -2.36 12.63 11.53
C HIS A 147 -1.03 13.30 11.21
N VAL A 148 -0.13 12.60 10.49
CA VAL A 148 1.17 13.14 10.09
C VAL A 148 1.11 13.82 8.72
N LEU A 149 0.48 13.16 7.74
CA LEU A 149 0.51 13.59 6.34
C LEU A 149 -0.67 14.51 5.97
N ALA A 150 -1.81 14.37 6.65
CA ALA A 150 -3.07 15.03 6.34
C ALA A 150 -3.40 15.05 4.83
N PRO A 151 -3.45 13.87 4.16
CA PRO A 151 -3.69 13.81 2.72
C PRO A 151 -5.13 14.19 2.36
N GLU A 152 -5.37 14.56 1.10
CA GLU A 152 -6.72 14.77 0.57
C GLU A 152 -7.49 13.46 0.36
N ALA A 153 -6.79 12.33 0.24
CA ALA A 153 -7.37 10.99 0.13
C ALA A 153 -6.38 9.89 0.51
N ILE A 154 -6.91 8.72 0.85
CA ILE A 154 -6.14 7.49 0.98
C ILE A 154 -6.71 6.45 0.00
N LEU A 155 -5.90 6.03 -0.95
CA LEU A 155 -6.24 4.98 -1.90
C LEU A 155 -5.80 3.64 -1.33
N ILE A 156 -6.66 2.62 -1.36
CA ILE A 156 -6.35 1.28 -0.88
C ILE A 156 -6.40 0.32 -2.06
N GLY A 157 -5.31 -0.39 -2.28
CA GLY A 157 -5.16 -1.32 -3.40
C GLY A 157 -4.31 -2.53 -3.04
N GLY A 158 -3.81 -3.23 -4.05
CA GLY A 158 -3.15 -4.52 -3.89
C GLY A 158 -4.15 -5.67 -3.87
N SER A 159 -3.70 -6.87 -3.49
CA SER A 159 -4.56 -8.06 -3.53
C SER A 159 -5.68 -8.02 -2.48
N ALA A 160 -5.57 -7.21 -1.43
CA ALA A 160 -6.68 -6.95 -0.51
C ALA A 160 -7.90 -6.29 -1.19
N GLY A 161 -7.71 -5.64 -2.34
CA GLY A 161 -8.82 -5.09 -3.14
C GLY A 161 -9.84 -6.16 -3.58
N LEU A 162 -9.43 -7.43 -3.65
CA LEU A 162 -10.33 -8.56 -3.95
C LEU A 162 -11.40 -8.78 -2.87
N LEU A 163 -11.15 -8.33 -1.64
CA LEU A 163 -12.09 -8.45 -0.51
C LEU A 163 -13.27 -7.45 -0.62
N GLY A 164 -13.20 -6.51 -1.57
CA GLY A 164 -14.30 -5.64 -1.96
C GLY A 164 -14.72 -4.61 -0.91
N GLU A 165 -15.91 -4.03 -1.12
CA GLU A 165 -16.43 -2.93 -0.30
C GLU A 165 -16.65 -3.34 1.17
N ARG A 166 -16.95 -4.62 1.44
CA ARG A 166 -17.12 -5.10 2.82
C ARG A 166 -15.86 -4.88 3.65
N TYR A 167 -14.70 -5.24 3.11
CA TYR A 167 -13.41 -5.01 3.76
C TYR A 167 -13.09 -3.52 3.84
N LEU A 168 -13.28 -2.78 2.74
CA LEU A 168 -13.00 -1.34 2.72
C LEU A 168 -13.85 -0.55 3.73
N ALA A 169 -15.12 -0.94 3.91
CA ALA A 169 -16.01 -0.36 4.92
C ALA A 169 -15.53 -0.66 6.35
N ALA A 170 -15.03 -1.87 6.61
CA ALA A 170 -14.42 -2.22 7.89
C ALA A 170 -13.16 -1.38 8.16
N VAL A 171 -12.29 -1.21 7.16
CA VAL A 171 -11.09 -0.33 7.26
C VAL A 171 -11.50 1.12 7.53
N ARG A 172 -12.51 1.65 6.82
CA ARG A 172 -13.05 2.99 7.05
C ARG A 172 -13.55 3.16 8.48
N THR A 173 -14.29 2.18 8.99
CA THR A 173 -14.85 2.21 10.35
C THR A 173 -13.72 2.31 11.38
N ALA A 174 -12.69 1.48 11.25
CA ALA A 174 -11.51 1.54 12.10
C ALA A 174 -10.75 2.86 11.94
N PHE A 175 -10.53 3.35 10.71
CA PHE A 175 -9.85 4.61 10.44
C PHE A 175 -10.55 5.80 11.10
N TYR A 176 -11.86 5.96 10.89
CA TYR A 176 -12.62 7.08 11.47
C TYR A 176 -12.74 6.97 13.00
N GLY A 177 -12.80 5.74 13.54
CA GLY A 177 -12.77 5.50 14.98
C GLY A 177 -11.46 5.85 15.67
N HIS A 178 -10.35 5.96 14.93
CA HIS A 178 -9.01 6.27 15.44
C HIS A 178 -8.47 7.63 14.97
N THR A 179 -9.29 8.45 14.32
CA THR A 179 -8.91 9.79 13.86
C THR A 179 -9.64 10.90 14.61
N LEU A 180 -9.04 12.10 14.65
CA LEU A 180 -9.75 13.31 15.07
C LEU A 180 -10.87 13.62 14.08
N PRO A 181 -12.00 14.22 14.52
CA PRO A 181 -13.15 14.49 13.65
C PRO A 181 -12.81 15.30 12.38
N SER A 182 -11.81 16.19 12.42
CA SER A 182 -11.37 16.97 11.25
C SER A 182 -10.82 16.12 10.10
N PHE A 183 -10.37 14.89 10.38
CA PHE A 183 -9.85 13.95 9.37
C PHE A 183 -10.94 13.04 8.79
N HIS A 184 -12.18 13.10 9.30
CA HIS A 184 -13.31 12.33 8.75
C HIS A 184 -13.71 12.77 7.33
N ALA A 185 -13.22 13.93 6.89
CA ALA A 185 -13.36 14.40 5.52
C ALA A 185 -12.42 13.68 4.52
N ILE A 186 -11.41 12.94 4.98
CA ILE A 186 -10.47 12.21 4.11
C ILE A 186 -11.16 10.94 3.61
N PRO A 187 -11.46 10.82 2.30
CA PRO A 187 -12.03 9.61 1.74
C PRO A 187 -10.98 8.50 1.66
N LEU A 188 -11.39 7.29 2.05
CA LEU A 188 -10.67 6.05 1.77
C LEU A 188 -11.32 5.37 0.56
N VAL A 189 -10.64 5.31 -0.58
CA VAL A 189 -11.20 4.83 -1.85
C VAL A 189 -10.41 3.64 -2.40
N PRO A 190 -11.05 2.72 -3.14
CA PRO A 190 -10.31 1.65 -3.81
C PRO A 190 -9.48 2.22 -4.97
N THR A 191 -8.35 1.60 -5.27
CA THR A 191 -7.59 1.85 -6.51
C THR A 191 -8.40 1.40 -7.74
N ALA A 192 -8.21 2.05 -8.89
CA ALA A 192 -9.03 1.82 -10.07
C ALA A 192 -8.37 0.97 -11.17
N LEU A 193 -7.04 0.90 -11.23
CA LEU A 193 -6.31 0.33 -12.37
C LEU A 193 -5.93 -1.15 -12.20
N GLY A 194 -6.12 -1.72 -11.01
CA GLY A 194 -5.95 -3.15 -10.77
C GLY A 194 -4.51 -3.65 -11.00
N ALA A 195 -4.37 -4.86 -11.54
CA ALA A 195 -3.10 -5.58 -11.64
C ALA A 195 -2.05 -4.91 -12.54
N ASP A 196 -2.47 -4.13 -13.55
CA ASP A 196 -1.57 -3.51 -14.52
C ASP A 196 -0.93 -2.21 -14.03
N SER A 197 -1.34 -1.71 -12.86
CA SER A 197 -0.92 -0.41 -12.33
C SER A 197 0.60 -0.25 -12.22
N GLY A 198 1.31 -1.31 -11.82
CA GLY A 198 2.78 -1.28 -11.74
C GLY A 198 3.44 -1.08 -13.11
N LEU A 199 2.92 -1.73 -14.16
CA LEU A 199 3.43 -1.61 -15.53
C LEU A 199 3.11 -0.24 -16.14
N ILE A 200 1.87 0.23 -15.94
CA ILE A 200 1.44 1.58 -16.36
C ILE A 200 2.35 2.64 -15.71
N GLY A 201 2.57 2.52 -14.40
CA GLY A 201 3.45 3.40 -13.63
C GLY A 201 4.88 3.41 -14.14
N ALA A 202 5.46 2.23 -14.39
CA ALA A 202 6.80 2.12 -14.94
C ALA A 202 6.91 2.76 -16.34
N GLY A 203 5.88 2.60 -17.18
CA GLY A 203 5.80 3.25 -18.49
C GLY A 203 5.74 4.78 -18.39
N LEU A 204 4.92 5.30 -17.48
CA LEU A 204 4.83 6.75 -17.20
C LEU A 204 6.15 7.32 -16.70
N LEU A 205 6.81 6.61 -15.78
CA LEU A 205 8.11 7.00 -15.25
C LEU A 205 9.19 7.06 -16.34
N ALA A 206 9.16 6.13 -17.31
CA ALA A 206 10.07 6.16 -18.45
C ALA A 206 9.78 7.33 -19.41
N GLY A 207 8.55 7.83 -19.43
CA GLY A 207 8.12 8.97 -20.26
C GLY A 207 8.39 10.34 -19.64
N THR A 208 8.59 10.43 -18.33
CA THR A 208 8.98 11.68 -17.67
C THR A 208 10.45 11.96 -17.94
N SER A 209 10.72 13.01 -18.72
CA SER A 209 12.07 13.54 -18.88
C SER A 209 12.45 14.28 -17.59
N GLU A 210 13.38 13.72 -16.81
CA GLU A 210 14.20 14.50 -15.89
C GLU A 210 15.48 14.98 -16.60
#